data_AF-A0A851ZPY9-F1
#
_entry.id   AF-A0A851ZPY9-F1
#
_cell.length_a   1.000
_cell.length_b   1.000
_cell.length_c   1.000
_cell.angle_alpha   90.00
_cell.angle_beta   90.00
_cell.angle_gamma   90.00
#
_symmetry.space_group_name_H-M   'P 1'
#
loop_
_entity.id
_entity.type
_entity.pdbx_description
1 polymer ?
#
loop_
_entity_poly.entity_id
_entity_poly.type
_entity_poly.pdbx_seq_one_letter_code
_entity_poly.pdbx_strand_id
1 'polypeptide(L)'
;LPQRLASLAASAQEETWQSRQQLQAQRQEMARLQEELGRARQDGERWASALQRAQREALEREATRGAEQARQQELIRDMKGRLLELLREKDALWQKTEGIDSPVPSSVPRDPGLCARCHKDFRLLSRRYSCRWDGGERGLAPARCGEGSALTSCSLCRLCQGKVCHTCSVDMGKHGRCCLICYQQRHPQAT
;
A
#
# COMPACT_ATOMS: atom_id res chain seq x y z
N LEU A 1 48.76 -87.34 -59.36
CA LEU A 1 49.62 -86.54 -58.44
C LEU A 1 49.75 -85.07 -58.86
N PRO A 2 50.00 -84.69 -60.13
CA PRO A 2 50.19 -83.28 -60.53
C PRO A 2 48.94 -82.40 -60.33
N GLN A 3 47.76 -82.91 -60.69
CA GLN A 3 46.50 -82.17 -60.58
C GLN A 3 46.13 -81.81 -59.13
N ARG A 4 46.45 -82.69 -58.16
CA ARG A 4 46.19 -82.42 -56.73
C ARG A 4 47.12 -81.34 -56.18
N LEU A 5 48.36 -81.26 -56.66
CA LEU A 5 49.28 -80.19 -56.27
C LEU A 5 48.85 -78.84 -56.86
N ALA A 6 48.39 -78.83 -58.12
CA ALA A 6 47.87 -77.61 -58.75
C ALA A 6 46.60 -77.08 -58.05
N SER A 7 45.68 -77.97 -57.64
CA SER A 7 44.48 -77.56 -56.91
C SER A 7 44.81 -76.99 -55.52
N LEU A 8 45.78 -77.58 -54.83
CA LEU A 8 46.25 -77.08 -53.53
C LEU A 8 46.97 -75.74 -53.65
N ALA A 9 47.75 -75.54 -54.72
CA ALA A 9 48.40 -74.26 -54.99
C ALA A 9 47.37 -73.16 -55.30
N ALA A 10 46.32 -73.49 -56.06
CA ALA A 10 45.23 -72.56 -56.37
C ALA A 10 44.44 -72.17 -55.11
N SER A 11 44.08 -73.14 -54.25
CA SER A 11 43.37 -72.85 -52.99
C SER A 11 44.23 -72.01 -52.04
N ALA A 12 45.53 -72.30 -51.92
CA ALA A 12 46.45 -71.50 -51.11
C ALA A 12 46.58 -70.06 -51.65
N GLN A 13 46.61 -69.87 -52.97
CA GLN A 13 46.62 -68.53 -53.56
C GLN A 13 45.31 -67.77 -53.25
N GLU A 14 44.17 -68.43 -53.42
CA GLU A 14 42.85 -67.88 -53.11
C GLU A 14 42.76 -67.44 -51.64
N GLU A 15 43.20 -68.30 -50.71
CA GLU A 15 43.25 -67.98 -49.27
C GLU A 15 44.15 -66.78 -48.97
N THR A 16 45.32 -66.69 -49.60
CA THR A 16 46.20 -65.52 -49.39
C THR A 16 45.62 -64.24 -49.99
N TRP A 17 44.83 -64.32 -51.05
CA TRP A 17 44.14 -63.18 -51.65
C TRP A 17 42.98 -62.74 -50.75
N GLN A 18 42.15 -63.68 -50.28
CA GLN A 18 41.05 -63.41 -49.35
C GLN A 18 41.55 -62.81 -48.03
N SER A 19 42.61 -63.37 -47.46
CA SER A 19 43.25 -62.84 -46.24
C SER A 19 43.76 -61.41 -46.44
N ARG A 20 44.36 -61.09 -47.59
CA ARG A 20 44.81 -59.74 -47.91
C ARG A 20 43.66 -58.75 -48.06
N GLN A 21 42.58 -59.15 -48.74
CA GLN A 21 41.37 -58.33 -48.87
C GLN A 21 40.76 -58.02 -47.50
N GLN A 22 40.67 -59.03 -46.62
CA GLN A 22 40.14 -58.86 -45.29
C GLN A 22 41.00 -57.93 -44.42
N LEU A 23 42.32 -58.06 -44.49
CA LEU A 23 43.23 -57.15 -43.79
C LEU A 23 43.09 -55.71 -44.31
N GLN A 24 42.90 -55.54 -45.62
CA GLN A 24 42.70 -54.23 -46.22
C GLN A 24 41.37 -53.58 -45.78
N ALA A 25 40.29 -54.36 -45.72
CA ALA A 25 39.01 -53.90 -45.18
C ALA A 25 39.12 -53.49 -43.71
N GLN A 26 39.78 -54.31 -42.88
CA GLN A 26 40.03 -53.97 -41.47
C GLN A 26 40.85 -52.69 -41.30
N ARG A 27 41.86 -52.46 -42.15
CA ARG A 27 42.63 -51.21 -42.13
C ARG A 27 41.80 -50.00 -42.48
N GLN A 28 40.90 -50.12 -43.46
CA GLN A 28 39.97 -49.03 -43.82
C GLN A 28 39.00 -48.73 -42.69
N GLU A 29 38.47 -49.76 -42.03
CA GLU A 29 37.58 -49.59 -40.88
C GLU A 29 38.28 -48.93 -39.69
N MET A 30 39.49 -49.38 -39.37
CA MET A 30 40.32 -48.75 -38.33
C MET A 30 40.59 -47.27 -38.63
N ALA A 31 40.83 -46.91 -39.90
CA ALA A 31 41.03 -45.52 -40.29
C ALA A 31 39.74 -44.69 -40.10
N ARG A 32 38.57 -45.22 -40.48
CA ARG A 32 37.28 -44.55 -40.27
C ARG A 32 37.00 -44.32 -38.79
N LEU A 33 37.14 -45.36 -37.97
CA LEU A 33 36.92 -45.26 -36.52
C LEU A 33 37.89 -44.28 -35.85
N GLN A 34 39.15 -44.23 -36.30
CA GLN A 34 40.11 -43.24 -35.79
C GLN A 34 39.68 -41.81 -36.11
N GLU A 35 39.16 -41.56 -37.32
CA GLU A 35 38.65 -40.24 -37.69
C GLU A 35 37.40 -39.87 -36.88
N GLU A 36 36.46 -40.80 -36.69
CA GLU A 36 35.27 -40.59 -35.87
C GLU A 36 35.63 -40.29 -34.40
N LEU A 37 36.57 -41.04 -33.81
CA LEU A 37 37.08 -40.76 -32.47
C LEU A 37 37.77 -39.39 -32.40
N GLY A 38 38.49 -39.00 -33.45
CA GLY A 38 39.09 -37.68 -33.57
C GLY A 38 38.06 -36.56 -33.54
N ARG A 39 36.97 -36.69 -34.32
CA ARG A 39 35.86 -35.73 -34.33
C ARG A 39 35.17 -35.67 -32.97
N ALA A 40 34.84 -36.82 -32.39
CA ALA A 40 34.18 -36.89 -31.08
C ALA A 40 35.01 -36.25 -29.97
N ARG A 41 36.34 -36.40 -29.98
CA ARG A 41 37.24 -35.74 -29.03
C ARG A 41 37.22 -34.22 -29.20
N GLN A 42 37.32 -33.73 -30.44
CA GLN A 42 37.26 -32.30 -30.73
C GLN A 42 35.93 -31.69 -30.30
N ASP A 43 34.82 -32.39 -30.55
CA ASP A 43 33.50 -31.95 -30.09
C ASP A 43 33.44 -31.91 -28.56
N GLY A 44 33.97 -32.92 -27.89
CA GLY A 44 34.11 -32.94 -26.43
C GLY A 44 34.87 -31.71 -25.89
N GLU A 45 36.01 -31.38 -26.48
CA GLU A 45 36.80 -30.20 -26.10
C GLU A 45 36.05 -28.88 -26.36
N ARG A 46 35.32 -28.79 -27.48
CA ARG A 46 34.47 -27.64 -27.81
C ARG A 46 33.35 -27.47 -26.79
N TRP A 47 32.65 -28.54 -26.43
CA TRP A 47 31.59 -28.52 -25.43
C TRP A 47 32.12 -28.20 -24.04
N ALA A 48 33.26 -28.76 -23.64
CA ALA A 48 33.91 -28.44 -22.36
C ALA A 48 34.24 -26.94 -22.27
N SER A 49 34.81 -26.38 -23.34
CA SER A 49 35.13 -24.95 -23.42
C SER A 49 33.88 -24.08 -23.40
N ALA A 50 32.83 -24.49 -24.11
CA ALA A 50 31.55 -23.79 -24.13
C ALA A 50 30.86 -23.80 -22.77
N LEU A 51 30.85 -24.95 -22.09
CA LEU A 51 30.30 -25.11 -20.74
C LEU A 51 31.04 -24.23 -19.74
N GLN A 52 32.37 -24.20 -19.78
CA GLN A 52 33.15 -23.37 -18.88
C GLN A 52 32.89 -21.87 -19.09
N ARG A 53 32.69 -21.42 -20.33
CA ARG A 53 32.26 -20.05 -20.63
C ARG A 53 30.86 -19.78 -20.10
N ALA A 54 29.90 -20.65 -20.39
CA ALA A 54 28.53 -20.51 -19.92
C ALA A 54 28.43 -20.45 -18.39
N GLN A 55 29.23 -21.26 -17.67
CA GLN A 55 29.32 -21.21 -16.21
C GLN A 55 29.84 -19.87 -15.70
N ARG A 56 30.92 -19.33 -16.29
CA ARG A 56 31.44 -18.00 -15.92
C ARG A 56 30.40 -16.92 -16.14
N GLU A 57 29.79 -16.88 -17.32
CA GLU A 57 28.76 -15.88 -17.60
C GLU A 57 27.54 -16.03 -16.69
N ALA A 58 27.16 -17.25 -16.30
CA ALA A 58 26.09 -17.48 -15.35
C ALA A 58 26.43 -16.89 -13.97
N LEU A 59 27.64 -17.15 -13.46
CA LEU A 59 28.11 -16.58 -12.20
C LEU A 59 28.18 -15.04 -12.24
N GLU A 60 28.63 -14.46 -13.34
CA GLU A 60 28.62 -12.99 -13.52
C GLU A 60 27.20 -12.42 -13.56
N ARG A 61 26.26 -13.11 -14.24
CA ARG A 61 24.84 -12.74 -14.25
C ARG A 61 24.21 -12.84 -12.86
N GLU A 62 24.56 -13.86 -12.08
CA GLU A 62 24.11 -13.99 -10.70
C GLU A 62 24.70 -12.89 -9.80
N ALA A 63 25.99 -12.58 -9.93
CA ALA A 63 26.64 -11.52 -9.18
C ALA A 63 26.03 -10.14 -9.49
N THR A 64 25.76 -9.85 -10.76
CA THR A 64 25.12 -8.58 -11.17
C THR A 64 23.68 -8.47 -10.67
N ARG A 65 22.90 -9.55 -10.74
CA ARG A 65 21.54 -9.61 -10.16
C ARG A 65 21.56 -9.44 -8.65
N GLY A 66 22.49 -10.11 -7.96
CA GLY A 66 22.67 -9.99 -6.52
C GLY A 66 23.05 -8.57 -6.10
N ALA A 67 23.94 -7.91 -6.85
CA ALA A 67 24.33 -6.52 -6.60
C ALA A 67 23.16 -5.54 -6.80
N GLU A 68 22.34 -5.73 -7.84
CA GLU A 68 21.13 -4.93 -8.05
C GLU A 68 20.11 -5.16 -6.93
N GLN A 69 19.89 -6.42 -6.53
CA GLN A 69 19.00 -6.75 -5.43
C GLN A 69 19.46 -6.12 -4.11
N ALA A 70 20.77 -6.11 -3.84
CA ALA A 70 21.34 -5.44 -2.66
C ALA A 70 21.09 -3.92 -2.69
N ARG A 71 21.29 -3.26 -3.84
CA ARG A 71 20.96 -1.83 -4.02
C ARG A 71 19.49 -1.53 -3.73
N GLN A 72 18.59 -2.37 -4.24
CA GLN A 72 17.15 -2.21 -4.01
C GLN A 72 16.78 -2.41 -2.54
N GLN A 73 17.37 -3.40 -1.88
CA GLN A 73 17.15 -3.64 -0.45
C GLN A 73 17.63 -2.47 0.41
N GLU A 74 18.80 -1.90 0.09
CA GLU A 74 19.33 -0.72 0.76
C GLU A 74 18.40 0.49 0.58
N LEU A 75 17.97 0.77 -0.65
CA LEU A 75 17.01 1.84 -0.91
C LEU A 75 15.71 1.67 -0.11
N ILE A 76 15.16 0.45 -0.08
CA ILE A 76 13.95 0.16 0.70
C ILE A 76 14.19 0.39 2.19
N ARG A 77 15.34 -0.04 2.72
CA ARG A 77 15.72 0.15 4.12
C ARG A 77 15.83 1.64 4.45
N ASP A 78 16.47 2.42 3.59
CA ASP A 78 16.69 3.85 3.79
C ASP A 78 15.37 4.61 3.70
N MET A 79 14.51 4.30 2.71
CA MET A 79 13.18 4.89 2.60
C MET A 79 12.30 4.58 3.82
N LYS A 80 12.35 3.34 4.33
CA LYS A 80 11.65 2.96 5.56
C LYS A 80 12.19 3.73 6.76
N GLY A 81 13.51 3.87 6.88
CA GLY A 81 14.16 4.67 7.92
C GLY A 81 13.67 6.12 7.89
N ARG A 82 13.71 6.76 6.72
CA ARG A 82 13.25 8.13 6.54
C ARG A 82 11.77 8.32 6.86
N LEU A 83 10.92 7.36 6.47
CA LEU A 83 9.50 7.40 6.81
C LEU A 83 9.28 7.36 8.32
N LEU A 84 10.03 6.52 9.05
CA LEU A 84 9.93 6.46 10.51
C LEU A 84 10.43 7.75 11.18
N GLU A 85 11.49 8.38 10.67
CA GLU A 85 11.93 9.71 11.13
C GLU A 85 10.82 10.75 10.97
N LEU A 86 10.24 10.85 9.76
CA LEU A 86 9.16 11.79 9.47
C LEU A 86 7.92 11.56 10.34
N LEU A 87 7.57 10.29 10.60
CA LEU A 87 6.46 9.97 11.50
C LEU A 87 6.72 10.45 12.93
N ARG A 88 7.93 10.27 13.45
CA ARG A 88 8.32 10.76 14.78
C ARG A 88 8.30 12.29 14.85
N GLU A 89 8.83 12.96 13.83
CA GLU A 89 8.78 14.43 13.73
C GLU A 89 7.35 14.94 13.69
N LYS A 90 6.50 14.32 12.87
CA LYS A 90 5.06 14.63 12.78
C LYS A 90 4.36 14.41 14.13
N ASP A 91 4.64 13.33 14.85
CA ASP A 91 4.06 13.08 16.18
C ASP A 91 4.54 14.10 17.23
N ALA A 92 5.82 14.50 17.19
CA ALA A 92 6.35 15.52 18.08
C ALA A 92 5.72 16.90 17.83
N LEU A 93 5.47 17.25 16.56
CA LEU A 93 4.73 18.46 16.20
C LEU A 93 3.28 18.39 16.65
N TRP A 94 2.63 17.25 16.46
CA TRP A 94 1.26 17.01 16.94
C TRP A 94 1.16 17.24 18.45
N GLN A 95 2.03 16.62 19.25
CA GLN A 95 2.07 16.78 20.71
C GLN A 95 2.25 18.23 21.15
N LYS A 96 3.12 18.99 20.47
CA LYS A 96 3.31 20.42 20.75
C LYS A 96 2.05 21.22 20.46
N THR A 97 1.32 20.86 19.42
CA THR A 97 0.10 21.58 19.00
C THR A 97 -1.08 21.25 19.91
N GLU A 98 -1.25 19.99 20.33
CA GLU A 98 -2.28 19.63 21.31
C GLU A 98 -2.01 20.20 22.72
N GLY A 99 -0.75 20.43 23.09
CA GLY A 99 -0.39 21.17 24.31
C GLY A 99 -0.72 22.67 24.26
N ILE A 100 -0.98 23.25 23.08
CA ILE A 100 -1.40 24.64 22.92
C ILE A 100 -2.93 24.79 23.13
N ASP A 101 -3.71 23.72 22.88
CA ASP A 101 -5.11 23.60 23.28
C ASP A 101 -5.26 23.06 24.72
N SER A 102 -4.36 23.45 25.64
CA SER A 102 -4.62 23.28 27.07
C SER A 102 -5.91 24.07 27.37
N PRO A 103 -6.99 23.42 27.85
CA PRO A 103 -8.23 24.11 28.12
C PRO A 103 -7.93 25.12 29.23
N VAL A 104 -8.01 26.40 28.89
CA VAL A 104 -8.32 27.41 29.90
C VAL A 104 -9.53 26.87 30.66
N PRO A 105 -9.48 26.73 32.00
CA PRO A 105 -10.64 26.29 32.76
C PRO A 105 -11.72 27.35 32.62
N SER A 106 -12.57 27.21 31.61
CA SER A 106 -13.75 28.02 31.43
C SER A 106 -14.67 27.75 32.62
N SER A 107 -14.86 28.77 33.43
CA SER A 107 -15.48 28.76 34.74
C SER A 107 -17.01 28.61 34.71
N VAL A 108 -17.57 27.74 33.85
CA VAL A 108 -19.02 27.54 33.82
C VAL A 108 -19.39 26.06 33.62
N PRO A 109 -19.75 25.34 34.69
CA PRO A 109 -20.54 24.12 34.57
C PRO A 109 -21.97 24.50 34.15
N ARG A 110 -22.26 24.51 32.85
CA ARG A 110 -23.65 24.51 32.36
C ARG A 110 -24.10 23.06 32.30
N ASP A 111 -24.76 22.61 33.36
CA ASP A 111 -25.26 21.23 33.49
C ASP A 111 -26.20 20.89 32.31
N PRO A 112 -25.76 20.06 31.32
CA PRO A 112 -26.52 19.81 30.09
C PRO A 112 -27.82 19.01 30.31
N GLY A 113 -28.07 18.57 31.55
CA GLY A 113 -29.18 17.71 31.95
C GLY A 113 -30.49 18.42 32.28
N LEU A 114 -30.51 19.75 32.41
CA LEU A 114 -31.69 20.49 32.88
C LEU A 114 -32.34 21.39 31.83
N CYS A 115 -33.66 21.53 31.92
CA CYS A 115 -34.38 22.54 31.15
C CYS A 115 -33.97 23.95 31.59
N ALA A 116 -33.46 24.76 30.68
CA ALA A 116 -33.01 26.13 30.98
C ALA A 116 -34.12 27.08 31.48
N ARG A 117 -35.40 26.68 31.39
CA ARG A 117 -36.54 27.50 31.84
C ARG A 117 -37.15 27.03 33.16
N CYS A 118 -37.44 25.73 33.30
CA CYS A 118 -38.10 25.19 34.48
C CYS A 118 -37.16 24.37 35.38
N HIS A 119 -35.88 24.27 35.01
CA HIS A 119 -34.82 23.56 35.72
C HIS A 119 -35.11 22.07 36.01
N LYS A 120 -36.16 21.51 35.39
CA LYS A 120 -36.46 20.08 35.49
C LYS A 120 -35.45 19.27 34.71
N ASP A 121 -35.04 18.15 35.29
CA ASP A 121 -34.17 17.18 34.62
C ASP A 121 -34.84 16.62 33.37
N PHE A 122 -34.06 16.49 32.31
CA PHE A 122 -34.47 15.73 31.14
C PHE A 122 -34.36 14.22 31.43
N ARG A 123 -35.39 13.67 32.10
CA ARG A 123 -35.57 12.22 32.28
C ARG A 123 -35.59 11.49 30.93
N LEU A 124 -35.38 10.17 30.93
CA LEU A 124 -35.22 9.33 29.72
C LEU A 124 -36.25 9.58 28.60
N LEU A 125 -37.51 9.89 28.95
CA LEU A 125 -38.61 10.11 28.01
C LEU A 125 -38.84 11.58 27.63
N SER A 126 -38.12 12.52 28.25
CA SER A 126 -38.29 13.96 28.01
C SER A 126 -37.52 14.38 26.76
N ARG A 127 -38.26 14.77 25.71
CA ARG A 127 -37.64 15.31 24.49
C ARG A 127 -36.91 16.62 24.80
N ARG A 128 -35.66 16.70 24.36
CA ARG A 128 -34.75 17.85 24.57
C ARG A 128 -34.69 18.68 23.28
N TYR A 129 -35.07 19.95 23.34
CA TYR A 129 -35.02 20.86 22.20
C TYR A 129 -33.92 21.90 22.41
N SER A 130 -33.05 22.09 21.41
CA SER A 130 -32.20 23.28 21.38
C SER A 130 -33.07 24.48 21.01
N CYS A 131 -33.09 25.52 21.85
CA CYS A 131 -33.68 26.78 21.43
C CYS A 131 -32.83 27.37 20.31
N ARG A 132 -33.37 27.43 19.09
CA ARG A 132 -32.70 28.06 17.95
C ARG A 132 -33.23 29.48 17.81
N TRP A 133 -32.41 30.44 18.26
CA TRP A 133 -32.54 31.82 17.82
C TRP A 133 -31.77 31.96 16.50
N ASP A 134 -32.27 31.33 15.44
CA ASP A 134 -31.78 31.66 14.10
C ASP A 134 -32.60 32.87 13.67
N GLY A 135 -32.02 34.06 13.86
CA GLY A 135 -32.49 35.29 13.24
C GLY A 135 -32.55 35.00 11.75
N GLY A 136 -33.77 34.94 11.21
CA GLY A 136 -33.98 34.58 9.82
C GLY A 136 -33.37 35.64 8.92
N GLU A 137 -32.19 35.37 8.39
CA GLU A 137 -31.71 35.83 7.09
C GLU A 137 -30.55 34.93 6.62
N ARG A 138 -30.50 34.73 5.30
CA ARG A 138 -29.83 33.62 4.62
C ARG A 138 -28.31 33.63 4.82
N GLY A 139 -27.79 32.48 5.22
CA GLY A 139 -26.45 31.95 4.88
C GLY A 139 -25.31 32.94 4.79
N LEU A 140 -24.74 33.32 5.94
CA LEU A 140 -23.37 33.80 6.08
C LEU A 140 -22.84 33.32 7.44
N ALA A 141 -21.55 32.98 7.48
CA ALA A 141 -20.78 32.45 8.62
C ALA A 141 -21.01 33.20 9.95
N PRO A 142 -20.72 32.59 11.13
CA PRO A 142 -20.89 33.26 12.41
C PRO A 142 -19.99 34.49 12.49
N ALA A 143 -20.59 35.67 12.40
CA ALA A 143 -19.89 36.94 12.59
C ALA A 143 -19.39 37.01 14.04
N ARG A 144 -18.06 37.11 14.19
CA ARG A 144 -17.41 37.45 15.46
C ARG A 144 -17.98 38.79 15.94
N CYS A 145 -18.61 38.80 17.11
CA CYS A 145 -19.04 40.03 17.77
C CYS A 145 -17.80 40.74 18.33
N GLY A 146 -17.45 41.89 17.75
CA GLY A 146 -16.51 42.83 18.35
C GLY A 146 -17.14 43.55 19.54
N GLU A 147 -16.31 43.86 20.53
CA GLU A 147 -16.66 44.64 21.72
C GLU A 147 -16.98 46.09 21.31
N GLY A 148 -18.24 46.50 21.44
CA GLY A 148 -18.63 47.88 21.14
C GLY A 148 -20.13 48.03 20.90
N SER A 149 -20.89 48.21 21.98
CA SER A 149 -22.15 48.95 22.06
C SER A 149 -23.09 48.98 20.84
N ALA A 150 -23.94 47.96 20.69
CA ALA A 150 -25.30 48.08 20.15
C ALA A 150 -26.13 46.85 20.56
N LEU A 151 -27.05 47.02 21.50
CA LEU A 151 -27.74 45.96 22.24
C LEU A 151 -28.90 45.26 21.49
N THR A 152 -29.02 45.39 20.17
CA THR A 152 -30.34 45.20 19.51
C THR A 152 -30.49 44.05 18.52
N SER A 153 -29.52 43.15 18.30
CA SER A 153 -29.82 41.87 17.61
C SER A 153 -28.92 40.68 17.93
N CYS A 154 -27.65 40.91 18.29
CA CYS A 154 -26.70 39.82 18.62
C CYS A 154 -26.69 39.39 20.11
N SER A 155 -27.34 40.15 21.00
CA SER A 155 -27.39 39.84 22.45
C SER A 155 -28.42 38.75 22.80
N LEU A 156 -29.38 38.49 21.91
CA LEU A 156 -30.51 37.58 22.17
C LEU A 156 -30.18 36.10 21.90
N CYS A 157 -29.25 35.81 20.99
CA CYS A 157 -28.71 34.46 20.79
C CYS A 157 -27.97 33.93 22.04
N ARG A 158 -27.48 34.82 22.91
CA ARG A 158 -26.78 34.44 24.15
C ARG A 158 -27.72 34.21 25.34
N LEU A 159 -29.00 34.57 25.24
CA LEU A 159 -29.87 34.63 26.42
C LEU A 159 -30.28 33.25 26.96
N CYS A 160 -30.47 32.23 26.11
CA CYS A 160 -30.87 30.91 26.59
C CYS A 160 -29.80 29.82 26.46
N GLN A 161 -28.97 29.82 25.40
CA GLN A 161 -27.90 28.81 25.08
C GLN A 161 -28.18 27.37 25.56
N GLY A 162 -29.45 26.97 25.61
CA GLY A 162 -29.90 26.00 26.59
C GLY A 162 -30.96 25.09 26.00
N LYS A 163 -30.92 23.84 26.43
CA LYS A 163 -31.96 22.87 26.08
C LYS A 163 -33.23 23.26 26.85
N VAL A 164 -34.37 23.21 26.18
CA VAL A 164 -35.69 23.38 26.79
C VAL A 164 -36.52 22.12 26.60
N CYS A 165 -37.40 21.85 27.55
CA CYS A 165 -38.37 20.75 27.42
C CYS A 165 -39.49 21.14 26.45
N HIS A 166 -40.23 20.13 26.01
CA HIS A 166 -41.38 20.32 25.11
C HIS A 166 -42.35 21.41 25.62
N THR A 167 -42.72 21.35 26.91
CA THR A 167 -43.65 22.29 27.56
C THR A 167 -43.11 23.73 27.65
N CYS A 168 -41.79 23.90 27.70
CA CYS A 168 -41.15 25.22 27.75
C CYS A 168 -40.72 25.73 26.37
N SER A 169 -41.06 24.99 25.30
CA SER A 169 -40.75 25.32 23.92
C SER A 169 -42.00 25.64 23.14
N VAL A 170 -41.91 26.64 22.26
CA VAL A 170 -42.92 26.97 21.25
C VAL A 170 -42.44 26.42 19.91
N ASP A 171 -43.34 25.75 19.18
CA ASP A 171 -43.05 25.21 17.85
C ASP A 171 -43.25 26.29 16.79
N MET A 172 -42.18 26.63 16.06
CA MET A 172 -42.18 27.63 15.00
C MET A 172 -42.26 26.98 13.61
N GLY A 173 -42.69 25.72 13.54
CA GLY A 173 -42.82 24.97 12.31
C GLY A 173 -41.47 24.79 11.61
N LYS A 174 -41.30 25.41 10.44
CA LYS A 174 -40.09 25.26 9.60
C LYS A 174 -38.82 25.83 10.24
N HIS A 175 -38.95 26.71 11.23
CA HIS A 175 -37.81 27.31 11.94
C HIS A 175 -37.39 26.54 13.21
N GLY A 176 -38.01 25.38 13.47
CA GLY A 176 -37.73 24.58 14.67
C GLY A 176 -38.44 25.14 15.91
N ARG A 177 -37.87 24.91 17.09
CA ARG A 177 -38.48 25.32 18.37
C ARG A 177 -37.64 26.35 19.11
N CYS A 178 -38.30 27.30 19.75
CA CYS A 178 -37.68 28.31 20.61
C CYS A 178 -38.31 28.33 22.01
N CYS A 179 -37.63 28.89 23.01
CA CYS A 179 -38.22 29.07 24.33
C CYS A 179 -39.24 30.23 24.33
N LEU A 180 -40.18 30.24 25.27
CA LEU A 180 -41.23 31.28 25.34
C LEU A 180 -40.66 32.72 25.44
N ILE A 181 -39.58 32.91 26.20
CA ILE A 181 -38.90 34.21 26.31
C ILE A 181 -38.42 34.65 24.93
N CYS A 182 -37.82 33.71 24.20
CA CYS A 182 -37.29 33.99 22.88
C CYS A 182 -38.41 34.28 21.87
N TYR A 183 -39.53 33.57 21.99
CA TYR A 183 -40.71 33.80 21.16
C TYR A 183 -41.29 35.22 21.36
N GLN A 184 -41.49 35.62 22.62
CA GLN A 184 -42.04 36.94 22.97
C GLN A 184 -41.14 38.09 22.47
N GLN A 185 -39.83 37.94 22.55
CA GLN A 185 -38.89 38.95 22.05
C GLN A 185 -38.87 39.05 20.52
N ARG A 186 -39.17 37.96 19.79
CA ARG A 186 -39.31 37.98 18.32
C ARG A 186 -40.63 38.62 17.86
N HIS A 187 -41.67 38.54 18.69
CA HIS A 187 -43.01 39.04 18.37
C HIS A 187 -43.54 39.95 19.49
N PRO A 188 -43.00 41.17 19.63
CA PRO A 188 -43.44 42.11 20.69
C PRO A 188 -44.87 42.64 20.50
N GLN A 189 -45.53 42.32 19.39
CA GLN A 189 -46.89 42.78 19.02
C GLN A 189 -47.97 41.68 19.14
N ALA A 190 -47.68 40.56 19.80
CA ALA A 190 -48.65 39.49 20.06
C ALA A 190 -48.96 39.38 21.56
N THR A 191 -49.73 40.33 22.06
CA THR A 191 -50.58 40.16 23.26
C THR A 191 -51.91 39.58 22.86
#